data_AF-A0A661P673-F1
#
_entry.id   AF-A0A661P673-F1
#
_cell.length_a   1.000
_cell.length_b   1.000
_cell.length_c   1.000
_cell.angle_alpha   90.00
_cell.angle_beta   90.00
_cell.angle_gamma   90.00
#
_symmetry.space_group_name_H-M   'P 1'
#
loop_
_entity.id
_entity.type
_entity.pdbx_description
1 polymer ?
#
loop_
_entity_poly.entity_id
_entity_poly.type
_entity_poly.pdbx_seq_one_letter_code
_entity_poly.pdbx_strand_id
1 'polypeptide(L)'
;EALSERLDSIILEIQRSLDYCESTFNLPMVSRLLVAQTEREIPAVVNYLNDYLATSVESLSFKDILVVPENSNQLQLNRYLFAIGGALRQENN
;
A
#
# COMPACT_ATOMS: atom_id res chain seq x y z
N GLU A 1 -2.08 -3.32 -24.50
CA GLU A 1 -3.35 -2.59 -24.28
C GLU A 1 -4.08 -3.02 -23.02
N ALA A 2 -4.65 -4.23 -22.93
CA ALA A 2 -5.55 -4.61 -21.82
C ALA A 2 -4.97 -4.50 -20.38
N LEU A 3 -3.66 -4.67 -20.18
CA LEU A 3 -3.04 -4.48 -18.85
C LEU A 3 -2.89 -3.00 -18.49
N SER A 4 -2.53 -2.15 -19.46
CA SER A 4 -2.39 -0.70 -19.26
C SER A 4 -3.73 -0.09 -18.86
N GLU A 5 -4.79 -0.41 -19.60
CA GLU A 5 -6.15 0.06 -19.31
C GLU A 5 -6.62 -0.32 -17.89
N ARG A 6 -6.25 -1.53 -17.44
CA ARG A 6 -6.56 -1.97 -16.06
C ARG A 6 -5.76 -1.18 -15.02
N LEU A 7 -4.49 -0.90 -15.28
CA LEU A 7 -3.66 -0.10 -14.39
C LEU A 7 -4.12 1.36 -14.35
N ASP A 8 -4.52 1.92 -15.49
CA ASP A 8 -5.09 3.27 -15.59
C ASP A 8 -6.41 3.38 -14.79
N SER A 9 -7.25 2.35 -14.88
CA SER A 9 -8.46 2.27 -14.05
C SER A 9 -8.14 2.23 -12.55
N ILE A 10 -7.12 1.47 -12.14
CA ILE A 10 -6.65 1.43 -10.75
C ILE A 10 -6.14 2.80 -10.31
N ILE A 11 -5.35 3.50 -11.14
CA ILE A 11 -4.86 4.85 -10.84
C ILE A 11 -6.03 5.81 -10.60
N LEU A 12 -7.01 5.83 -11.51
CA LEU A 12 -8.18 6.69 -11.39
C LEU A 12 -9.00 6.41 -10.12
N GLU A 13 -9.09 5.15 -9.70
CA GLU A 13 -9.80 4.77 -8.48
C GLU A 13 -9.02 5.19 -7.21
N ILE A 14 -7.69 5.05 -7.23
CA ILE A 14 -6.84 5.51 -6.14
C ILE A 14 -6.93 7.04 -6.01
N GLN A 15 -6.80 7.79 -7.10
CA GLN A 15 -6.93 9.25 -7.09
C GLN A 15 -8.27 9.68 -6.50
N ARG A 16 -9.38 9.10 -6.97
CA ARG A 16 -10.72 9.39 -6.43
C ARG A 16 -10.84 9.07 -4.94
N SER A 17 -10.22 7.99 -4.47
CA SER A 17 -10.23 7.63 -3.05
C SER A 17 -9.44 8.62 -2.20
N LEU A 18 -8.28 9.07 -2.68
CA LEU A 18 -7.45 10.07 -1.99
C LEU A 18 -8.15 11.43 -1.97
N ASP A 19 -8.65 11.91 -3.12
CA ASP A 19 -9.40 13.16 -3.23
C ASP A 19 -10.63 13.17 -2.30
N TYR A 20 -11.33 12.04 -2.21
CA TYR A 20 -12.47 11.89 -1.30
C TYR A 20 -12.05 11.99 0.17
N CYS A 21 -10.98 11.30 0.58
CA CYS A 21 -10.48 11.38 1.96
C CYS A 21 -10.03 12.80 2.33
N GLU A 22 -9.28 13.45 1.45
CA GLU A 22 -8.76 14.81 1.66
C GLU A 22 -9.90 15.83 1.79
N SER A 23 -10.87 15.78 0.87
CA SER A 23 -12.02 16.69 0.88
C SER A 23 -13.02 16.42 2.01
N THR A 24 -13.30 15.15 2.31
CA THR A 24 -14.33 14.77 3.29
C THR A 24 -13.85 15.01 4.72
N PHE A 25 -12.57 14.74 5.01
CA PHE A 25 -12.02 14.83 6.36
C PHE A 25 -11.16 16.09 6.57
N ASN A 26 -11.06 16.99 5.58
CA ASN A 26 -10.15 18.14 5.57
C ASN A 26 -8.70 17.74 5.93
N LEU A 27 -8.25 16.60 5.40
CA LEU A 27 -6.91 16.09 5.63
C LEU A 27 -5.92 16.75 4.67
N PRO A 28 -4.65 16.92 5.07
CA PRO A 28 -3.60 17.27 4.13
C PRO A 28 -3.43 16.16 3.07
N MET A 29 -2.77 16.52 1.97
CA MET A 29 -2.47 15.57 0.90
C MET A 29 -1.79 14.31 1.42
N VAL A 30 -2.22 13.14 0.94
CA VAL A 30 -1.58 11.87 1.30
C VAL A 30 -0.15 11.83 0.77
N SER A 31 0.80 11.77 1.69
CA SER A 31 2.24 11.90 1.38
C SER A 31 2.85 10.63 0.78
N ARG A 32 2.36 9.44 1.17
CA ARG A 32 2.87 8.15 0.69
C ARG A 32 1.77 7.10 0.60
N LEU A 33 1.88 6.24 -0.43
CA LEU A 33 1.07 5.05 -0.65
C LEU A 33 1.96 3.81 -0.54
N LEU A 34 1.69 2.95 0.44
CA LEU A 34 2.42 1.68 0.60
C LEU A 34 1.61 0.53 -0.02
N VAL A 35 2.21 -0.20 -0.95
CA VAL A 35 1.57 -1.30 -1.69
C VAL A 35 1.97 -2.64 -1.10
N ALA A 36 1.02 -3.34 -0.48
CA ALA A 36 1.20 -4.69 0.05
C ALA A 36 0.80 -5.74 -1.00
N GLN A 37 1.76 -6.25 -1.75
CA GLN A 37 1.51 -7.33 -2.70
C GLN A 37 1.36 -8.66 -1.95
N THR A 38 0.29 -9.42 -2.22
CA THR A 38 -0.08 -10.60 -1.41
C THR A 38 0.17 -11.92 -2.14
N GLU A 39 0.02 -11.98 -3.46
CA GLU A 39 0.18 -13.24 -4.20
C GLU A 39 1.57 -13.39 -4.81
N ARG A 40 2.01 -12.36 -5.52
CA ARG A 40 3.25 -12.33 -6.28
C ARG A 40 3.76 -10.91 -6.28
N GLU A 41 5.08 -10.75 -6.18
CA GLU A 41 5.70 -9.46 -6.40
C GLU A 41 5.73 -9.12 -7.89
N ILE A 42 5.15 -7.96 -8.21
CA ILE A 42 5.13 -7.34 -9.52
C ILE A 42 5.65 -5.91 -9.34
N PRO A 43 6.98 -5.70 -9.30
CA PRO A 43 7.56 -4.37 -9.09
C PRO A 43 7.10 -3.34 -10.13
N ALA A 44 6.84 -3.79 -11.36
CA ALA A 44 6.33 -2.95 -12.43
C ALA A 44 5.00 -2.25 -12.08
N VAL A 45 4.14 -2.86 -11.25
CA VAL A 45 2.88 -2.23 -10.82
C VAL A 45 3.17 -1.07 -9.88
N VAL A 46 4.09 -1.24 -8.93
CA VAL A 46 4.48 -0.19 -7.98
C VAL A 46 5.12 0.98 -8.73
N ASN A 47 6.02 0.70 -9.67
CA ASN A 47 6.63 1.73 -10.50
C ASN A 47 5.59 2.47 -11.35
N TYR A 48 4.66 1.74 -11.98
CA TYR A 48 3.60 2.35 -12.76
C TYR A 48 2.73 3.27 -11.89
N LEU A 49 2.31 2.81 -10.71
CA LEU A 49 1.56 3.66 -9.79
C LEU A 49 2.35 4.90 -9.36
N ASN A 50 3.65 4.75 -9.09
CA ASN A 50 4.53 5.85 -8.70
C ASN A 50 4.73 6.89 -9.82
N ASP A 51 4.74 6.46 -11.08
CA ASP A 51 4.96 7.35 -12.22
C ASP A 51 3.72 8.22 -12.52
N TYR A 52 2.51 7.75 -12.18
CA TYR A 52 1.25 8.41 -12.54
C TYR A 52 0.48 9.02 -11.35
N LEU A 53 0.77 8.62 -10.11
CA LEU A 53 0.20 9.24 -8.91
C LEU A 53 1.09 10.39 -8.43
N ALA A 54 0.48 11.47 -7.94
CA ALA A 54 1.23 12.58 -7.34
C ALA A 54 1.82 12.21 -5.97
N THR A 55 1.25 11.21 -5.30
CA THR A 55 1.72 10.62 -4.04
C THR A 55 2.85 9.63 -4.31
N SER A 56 3.91 9.66 -3.51
CA SER A 56 5.02 8.67 -3.57
C SER A 56 4.47 7.26 -3.32
N VAL A 57 4.76 6.31 -4.21
CA VAL A 57 4.29 4.93 -4.11
C VAL A 57 5.47 3.99 -3.88
N GLU A 58 5.39 3.20 -2.82
CA GLU A 58 6.46 2.30 -2.41
C GLU A 58 5.89 0.92 -2.07
N SER A 59 6.68 -0.13 -2.26
CA SER A 59 6.32 -1.46 -1.75
C SER A 59 6.33 -1.45 -0.23
N LEU A 60 5.31 -2.04 0.41
CA LEU A 60 5.34 -2.25 1.85
C LEU A 60 6.45 -3.26 2.21
N SER A 61 7.34 -2.88 3.13
CA SER A 61 8.35 -3.74 3.75
C SER A 61 8.15 -3.75 5.26
N PHE A 62 7.95 -4.93 5.86
CA PHE A 62 7.82 -5.02 7.32
C PHE A 62 9.15 -4.82 8.03
N LYS A 63 10.27 -5.11 7.37
CA LYS A 63 11.61 -4.96 7.94
C LYS A 63 11.96 -3.51 8.25
N ASP A 64 11.31 -2.57 7.58
CA ASP A 64 11.55 -1.14 7.75
C ASP A 64 10.83 -0.59 8.99
N ILE A 65 9.90 -1.37 9.55
CA ILE A 65 8.96 -0.94 10.59
C ILE A 65 9.06 -1.81 11.85
N LEU A 66 9.33 -3.10 11.69
CA LEU A 66 9.32 -4.10 12.76
C LEU A 66 10.60 -4.94 12.77
N VAL A 67 10.90 -5.51 13.93
CA VAL A 67 11.88 -6.60 14.03
C VAL A 67 11.22 -7.87 13.49
N VAL A 68 11.62 -8.27 12.28
CA VAL A 68 11.09 -9.44 11.58
C VAL A 68 12.08 -10.60 11.70
N PRO A 69 11.63 -11.84 12.02
CA PRO A 69 12.52 -13.00 12.06
C PRO A 69 13.26 -13.21 10.73
N GLU A 70 14.50 -13.68 10.82
CA GLU A 70 15.29 -14.03 9.63
C GLU A 70 14.53 -15.05 8.76
N ASN A 71 14.67 -14.91 7.43
CA ASN A 71 13.99 -15.73 6.42
C ASN A 71 12.45 -15.59 6.33
N SER A 72 11.84 -14.62 7.00
CA SER A 72 10.42 -14.32 6.82
C SER A 72 10.12 -13.85 5.38
N ASN A 73 9.06 -14.39 4.80
CA ASN A 73 8.63 -14.06 3.43
C ASN A 73 7.70 -12.82 3.43
N GLN A 74 8.11 -11.75 2.74
CA GLN A 74 7.35 -10.49 2.68
C GLN A 74 5.94 -10.66 2.11
N LEU A 75 5.73 -11.51 1.09
CA LEU A 75 4.39 -11.78 0.53
C LEU A 75 3.47 -12.44 1.57
N GLN A 76 4.01 -13.36 2.38
CA GLN A 76 3.24 -13.97 3.47
C GLN A 76 2.91 -12.93 4.55
N LEU A 77 3.89 -12.11 4.96
CA LEU A 77 3.65 -11.04 5.92
C LEU A 77 2.58 -10.06 5.43
N ASN A 78 2.61 -9.68 4.14
CA ASN A 78 1.59 -8.82 3.53
C ASN A 78 0.18 -9.43 3.62
N ARG A 79 0.03 -10.76 3.43
CA ARG A 79 -1.27 -11.45 3.62
C ARG A 79 -1.77 -11.36 5.06
N TYR A 80 -0.85 -11.36 6.02
CA TYR A 80 -1.16 -11.27 7.44
C TYR A 80 -1.17 -9.84 7.98
N LEU A 81 -1.17 -8.81 7.12
CA LEU A 81 -1.13 -7.40 7.54
C LEU A 81 -2.19 -7.07 8.60
N PHE A 82 -3.44 -7.51 8.40
CA PHE A 82 -4.51 -7.27 9.39
C PHE A 82 -4.32 -8.06 10.69
N ALA A 83 -3.81 -9.30 10.61
CA ALA A 83 -3.54 -10.11 11.80
C ALA A 83 -2.39 -9.52 12.63
N ILE A 84 -1.33 -9.06 11.96
CA ILE A 84 -0.21 -8.34 12.58
C ILE A 84 -0.72 -7.06 13.23
N GLY A 85 -1.49 -6.24 12.50
CA GLY A 85 -2.10 -5.02 13.05
C GLY A 85 -2.99 -5.27 14.25
N GLY A 86 -3.79 -6.35 14.22
CA GLY A 86 -4.62 -6.78 15.35
C GLY A 86 -3.80 -7.20 16.57
N ALA A 87 -2.69 -7.93 16.38
CA ALA A 87 -1.79 -8.31 17.46
C ALA A 87 -1.01 -7.12 18.06
N LEU A 88 -0.76 -6.09 17.26
CA LEU A 88 -0.14 -4.83 17.71
C LEU A 88 -1.11 -3.91 18.44
N ARG A 89 -2.43 -4.17 18.38
CA ARG A 89 -3.43 -3.38 19.09
C ARG A 89 -3.16 -3.48 20.59
N GLN A 90 -2.71 -2.38 21.17
CA GLN A 90 -2.74 -2.21 22.61
C GLN A 90 -4.13 -1.70 22.99
N GLU A 91 -4.92 -2.55 23.63
CA GLU A 91 -6.06 -2.06 24.41
C GLU A 91 -5.46 -1.41 25.66
N ASN A 92 -5.65 -0.10 25.84
CA ASN A 92 -5.23 0.56 27.07
C ASN A 92 -5.74 -0.23 28.28
N ASN A 93 -4.81 -0.72 29.11
CA ASN A 93 -5.02 -0.95 30.54
C ASN A 93 -4.81 0.37 31.29
#